data_AF-A0A5N7MQF4-F1
#
_entry.id   AF-A0A5N7MQF4-F1
#
_cell.length_a   1.000
_cell.length_b   1.000
_cell.length_c   1.000
_cell.angle_alpha   90.00
_cell.angle_beta   90.00
_cell.angle_gamma   90.00
#
_symmetry.space_group_name_H-M   'P 1'
#
loop_
_entity.id
_entity.type
_entity.pdbx_description
1 polymer ?
#
loop_
_entity_poly.entity_id
_entity_poly.type
_entity_poly.pdbx_seq_one_letter_code
_entity_poly.pdbx_strand_id
1 'polypeptide(L)' 'MTEDEGTMHVHIEYGKDSAGLHTAKTPQYRGLLARGKTQAEAARKLMGMIELVESSHGHKDTAPSEIVYARVA' A
#
# COMPACT_ATOMS: atom_id res chain seq x y z
N MET A 1 -30.68 -4.22 12.17
CA MET A 1 -29.27 -4.34 12.54
C MET A 1 -28.51 -4.04 11.26
N THR A 2 -28.14 -2.79 11.06
CA THR A 2 -27.53 -2.34 9.82
C THR A 2 -26.10 -2.82 9.85
N GLU A 3 -25.77 -3.79 9.00
CA GLU A 3 -24.41 -4.19 8.71
C GLU A 3 -23.73 -2.95 8.11
N ASP A 4 -23.06 -2.20 8.98
CA ASP A 4 -22.07 -1.21 8.58
C ASP A 4 -20.95 -2.03 7.94
N GLU A 5 -21.06 -2.30 6.63
CA GLU A 5 -19.94 -2.74 5.82
C GLU A 5 -18.89 -1.65 5.92
N GLY A 6 -18.03 -1.77 6.94
CA GLY A 6 -17.08 -0.77 7.37
C GLY A 6 -16.23 -0.36 6.19
N THR A 7 -16.64 0.72 5.52
CA THR A 7 -15.92 1.24 4.37
C THR A 7 -14.62 1.80 4.93
N MET A 8 -13.54 1.05 4.72
CA MET A 8 -12.23 1.44 5.21
C MET A 8 -11.73 2.62 4.38
N HIS A 9 -11.89 3.82 4.92
CA HIS A 9 -11.34 5.03 4.35
C HIS A 9 -9.84 5.09 4.59
N VAL A 10 -9.06 4.70 3.57
CA VAL A 10 -7.60 4.83 3.59
C VAL A 10 -7.21 6.24 3.15
N HIS A 11 -6.50 6.97 4.01
CA HIS A 11 -5.94 8.26 3.64
C HIS A 11 -4.68 8.05 2.79
N ILE A 12 -4.71 8.47 1.53
CA ILE A 12 -3.58 8.34 0.60
C ILE A 12 -2.99 9.72 0.33
N GLU A 13 -1.69 9.85 0.61
CA GLU A 13 -0.89 11.01 0.24
C GLU A 13 -0.21 10.75 -1.10
N TYR A 14 -0.33 11.72 -2.02
CA TYR A 14 0.24 11.64 -3.35
C TYR A 14 1.44 12.57 -3.51
N GLY A 15 2.34 12.19 -4.41
CA GLY A 15 3.51 13.00 -4.76
C GLY A 15 4.11 12.60 -6.10
N LYS A 16 5.29 13.16 -6.38
CA LYS A 16 6.18 12.71 -7.45
C LYS A 16 7.59 12.55 -6.91
N ASP A 17 8.32 11.55 -7.41
CA ASP A 17 9.74 11.39 -7.10
C ASP A 17 10.64 12.18 -8.06
N SER A 18 11.94 12.19 -7.76
CA SER A 18 12.96 12.89 -8.57
C SER A 18 13.10 12.34 -10.00
N ALA A 19 12.58 11.13 -10.26
CA ALA A 19 12.54 10.52 -11.60
C ALA A 19 11.25 10.88 -12.36
N GLY A 20 10.35 11.65 -11.76
CA GLY A 20 9.09 12.08 -12.35
C GLY A 20 7.95 11.06 -12.25
N LEU A 21 8.14 9.95 -11.53
CA LEU A 21 7.08 8.95 -11.29
C LEU A 21 6.11 9.45 -10.22
N HIS A 22 4.84 9.09 -10.36
CA HIS A 22 3.84 9.34 -9.34
C HIS A 22 4.03 8.41 -8.16
N THR A 23 3.94 8.96 -6.95
CA THR A 23 4.07 8.21 -5.71
C THR A 23 2.78 8.24 -4.91
N ALA A 24 2.46 7.14 -4.23
CA ALA A 24 1.37 7.04 -3.29
C ALA A 24 1.87 6.39 -1.99
N LYS A 25 1.51 6.97 -0.84
CA LYS A 25 1.82 6.46 0.49
C LYS A 25 0.64 6.68 1.42
N THR A 26 0.62 6.02 2.57
CA THR A 26 -0.38 6.27 3.61
C THR A 26 0.27 6.34 4.99
N PRO A 27 -0.13 7.30 5.85
CA PRO A 27 0.40 7.38 7.22
C PRO A 27 -0.04 6.19 8.09
N GLN A 28 -1.12 5.49 7.71
CA GLN A 28 -1.62 4.30 8.41
C GLN A 28 -0.66 3.11 8.29
N TYR A 29 0.03 2.99 7.15
CA TYR A 29 1.00 1.93 6.87
C TYR A 29 2.39 2.51 6.66
N ARG A 30 3.06 2.79 7.79
CA ARG A 30 4.42 3.36 7.78
C ARG A 30 5.36 2.44 7.02
N GLY A 31 6.06 3.01 6.05
CA GLY A 31 7.05 2.30 5.21
C GLY A 31 6.51 1.83 3.86
N LEU A 32 5.19 1.90 3.61
CA LEU A 32 4.66 1.63 2.27
C LEU A 32 4.78 2.86 1.38
N LEU A 33 5.48 2.69 0.26
CA LEU A 33 5.61 3.69 -0.79
C LEU A 33 5.48 3.00 -2.15
N ALA A 34 4.37 3.28 -2.84
CA ALA A 34 4.13 2.78 -4.18
C ALA A 34 4.52 3.83 -5.23
N ARG A 35 5.05 3.36 -6.37
CA ARG A 35 5.42 4.20 -7.51
C ARG A 35 4.73 3.71 -8.79
N GLY A 36 4.29 4.64 -9.63
CA GLY A 36 3.64 4.35 -10.91
C GLY A 36 3.84 5.47 -11.92
N LYS A 37 3.60 5.17 -13.20
CA LYS A 37 3.65 6.18 -14.27
C LYS A 37 2.48 7.17 -14.18
N THR A 38 1.40 6.77 -13.51
CA THR A 38 0.23 7.60 -13.23
C THR A 38 -0.13 7.54 -11.74
N GLN A 39 -0.88 8.53 -11.27
CA GLN A 39 -1.39 8.56 -9.90
C GLN A 39 -2.27 7.35 -9.58
N ALA A 40 -3.11 6.92 -10.53
CA ALA A 40 -3.98 5.75 -10.38
C ALA A 40 -3.17 4.43 -10.28
N GLU A 41 -2.09 4.30 -11.05
CA GLU A 41 -1.20 3.15 -10.97
C GLU A 41 -0.49 3.07 -9.61
N ALA A 42 0.01 4.21 -9.11
CA ALA A 42 0.63 4.29 -7.79
C ALA A 42 -0.37 3.93 -6.68
N ALA A 43 -1.61 4.42 -6.76
CA ALA A 43 -2.68 4.09 -5.81
C ALA A 43 -3.02 2.59 -5.82
N ARG A 44 -3.22 1.99 -7.00
CA ARG A 44 -3.51 0.55 -7.12
C ARG A 44 -2.40 -0.31 -6.52
N LYS A 45 -1.14 0.04 -6.77
CA LYS A 45 0.01 -0.65 -6.17
C LYS A 45 0.04 -0.50 -4.64
N LEU A 46 -0.25 0.68 -4.12
CA LEU A 46 -0.33 0.91 -2.66
C LEU A 46 -1.41 0.03 -2.02
N MET A 47 -2.61 -0.02 -2.63
CA MET A 47 -3.70 -0.85 -2.13
C MET A 47 -3.33 -2.34 -2.12
N GLY A 48 -2.68 -2.85 -3.17
CA GLY A 48 -2.20 -4.23 -3.20
C GLY A 48 -1.14 -4.54 -2.13
N MET A 49 -0.28 -3.56 -1.79
CA MET A 49 0.66 -3.70 -0.67
C MET A 49 -0.07 -3.75 0.68
N ILE A 50 -1.09 -2.92 0.87
CA ILE A 50 -1.90 -2.90 2.10
C ILE A 50 -2.61 -4.25 2.28
N GLU A 51 -3.28 -4.74 1.24
CA GLU A 51 -3.97 -6.02 1.25
C GLU A 51 -3.04 -7.19 1.58
N LEU A 52 -1.81 -7.19 1.03
CA LEU A 52 -0.79 -8.18 1.36
C LEU A 52 -0.39 -8.12 2.84
N VAL A 53 -0.16 -6.92 3.37
CA VAL A 53 0.21 -6.73 4.78
C VAL A 53 -0.91 -7.14 5.73
N GLU A 54 -2.16 -6.78 5.42
CA GLU A 54 -3.34 -7.16 6.21
C GLU A 54 -3.58 -8.67 6.15
N SER A 55 -3.45 -9.28 4.97
CA SER A 55 -3.55 -10.74 4.79
C SER A 55 -2.47 -11.48 5.57
N SER A 56 -1.24 -10.96 5.62
CA SER A 56 -0.15 -11.54 6.42
C SER A 56 -0.34 -11.38 7.95
N HIS A 57 -1.02 -10.33 8.43
CA HIS A 57 -1.34 -10.18 9.85
C HIS A 57 -2.53 -11.04 10.30
N GLY A 58 -3.32 -11.58 9.37
CA GLY A 58 -4.43 -12.50 9.63
C GLY A 58 -4.05 -13.99 9.59
N HIS A 59 -2.86 -14.36 9.12
CA HIS A 59 -2.43 -15.76 9.00
C HIS A 59 -1.43 -16.12 10.11
N LYS A 60 -1.94 -16.66 11.22
CA LYS A 60 -1.16 -17.67 11.96
C LYS A 60 -0.87 -18.80 10.96
N ASP A 61 0.39 -19.20 10.86
CA ASP A 61 0.87 -20.33 10.05
C ASP A 61 0.85 -20.14 8.52
N THR A 62 1.78 -19.37 7.96
CA THR A 62 2.79 -19.92 7.02
C THR A 62 3.81 -18.86 6.56
N ALA A 63 5.09 -19.19 6.74
CA ALA A 63 6.36 -18.66 6.22
C ALA A 63 6.45 -17.28 5.51
N PRO A 64 7.51 -16.49 5.78
CA PRO A 64 7.70 -15.14 5.25
C PRO A 64 8.15 -15.18 3.79
N SER A 65 7.23 -15.06 2.84
CA SER A 65 7.58 -14.82 1.43
C SER A 65 7.77 -13.32 1.19
N GLU A 66 9.00 -12.87 1.43
CA GLU A 66 9.65 -11.71 0.79
C GLU A 66 8.73 -10.51 0.48
N ILE A 67 8.45 -9.69 1.50
CA ILE A 67 8.15 -8.28 1.22
C ILE A 67 9.44 -7.66 0.69
N VAL A 68 9.57 -7.63 -0.64
CA VAL A 68 10.66 -6.98 -1.35
C VAL A 68 10.57 -5.49 -1.06
N TYR A 69 11.28 -5.03 -0.03
CA TYR A 69 11.57 -3.62 0.17
C TYR A 69 12.48 -3.18 -0.97
N ALA A 70 11.90 -2.63 -2.03
CA ALA A 70 12.64 -1.91 -3.04
C ALA A 70 13.20 -0.62 -2.41
N ARG A 71 14.38 -0.75 -1.79
CA ARG A 71 15.25 0.38 -1.43
C ARG A 71 15.67 1.04 -2.73
N VAL A 72 15.06 2.17 -3.05
CA VAL A 72 15.54 3.03 -4.12
C VAL A 72 16.57 3.98 -3.51
N ALA A 73 17.80 3.83 -3.99
CA ALA A 73 18.94 4.72 -3.76
C ALA A 73 18.73 6.07 -4.46
#